data_AF-A0A7X7YG75-F1
#
_entry.id   AF-A0A7X7YG75-F1
#
_cell.length_a   1.000
_cell.length_b   1.000
_cell.length_c   1.000
_cell.angle_alpha   90.00
_cell.angle_beta   90.00
_cell.angle_gamma   90.00
#
_symmetry.space_group_name_H-M   'P 1'
#
loop_
_entity.id
_entity.type
_entity.pdbx_description
1 polymer ?
#
loop_
_entity_poly.entity_id
_entity_poly.type
_entity_poly.pdbx_seq_one_letter_code
_entity_poly.pdbx_strand_id
1 'polypeptide(L)'
;MSTRLHVPFIATLLAGCVLTIGAPGYAALCATPGQDGGTSGAPISLSGIINTYYPGTSSVAAGATSIQVGSPSGTSTPIASGNLLLVIQMQDASIDPSNSSTYGDGVASDPANGWTSLNGAGTYEYVVAQGPVSGGWVPIRGKGANGGLLFAYTNAAFGTQGQRRFQVIRVPQYNYARVSTTPPTALAWNGSVGGVLALDVAYRLDIPTDASRTMTVTGLGFRGGGGRFLSGASGSGLLNTDYRSLASLNANGSKGEGIAGTPRWVRTSDTAAASDTGAEGYPQGSHARGAPGTAGGGGTDGNPAGA
;
A
#
# COMPACT_ATOMS: atom_id res chain seq x y z
N MET A 1 56.22 -62.99 47.04
CA MET A 1 56.37 -61.91 48.04
C MET A 1 56.94 -60.69 47.34
N SER A 2 56.28 -59.53 47.48
CA SER A 2 56.74 -58.18 47.06
C SER A 2 57.02 -57.94 45.56
N THR A 3 56.71 -56.82 44.92
CA THR A 3 55.88 -55.63 45.20
C THR A 3 55.72 -54.91 43.86
N ARG A 4 54.59 -54.21 43.68
CA ARG A 4 54.23 -53.39 42.51
C ARG A 4 55.22 -52.23 42.25
N LEU A 5 55.35 -51.82 40.99
CA LEU A 5 55.41 -50.41 40.61
C LEU A 5 54.66 -50.19 39.28
N HIS A 6 53.71 -49.26 39.29
CA HIS A 6 52.90 -48.83 38.14
C HIS A 6 53.60 -47.71 37.38
N VAL A 7 53.55 -47.74 36.04
CA VAL A 7 53.59 -46.55 35.19
C VAL A 7 52.49 -46.70 34.13
N PRO A 8 51.40 -45.92 34.17
CA PRO A 8 50.34 -45.98 33.17
C PRO A 8 50.68 -45.11 31.95
N PHE A 9 50.63 -45.71 30.76
CA PHE A 9 50.63 -45.01 29.49
C PHE A 9 49.28 -44.29 29.32
N ILE A 10 49.31 -42.96 29.24
CA ILE A 10 48.16 -42.11 28.96
C ILE A 10 47.93 -42.12 27.44
N ALA A 11 46.85 -42.75 26.98
CA ALA A 11 46.35 -42.62 25.62
C ALA A 11 45.18 -41.62 25.64
N THR A 12 45.44 -40.38 25.23
CA THR A 12 44.44 -39.32 25.14
C THR A 12 43.59 -39.54 23.88
N LEU A 13 42.37 -40.07 24.06
CA LEU A 13 41.37 -40.17 23.00
C LEU A 13 40.60 -38.83 22.91
N LEU A 14 40.79 -38.11 21.81
CA LEU A 14 40.09 -36.86 21.53
C LEU A 14 38.64 -37.16 21.10
N ALA A 15 37.67 -36.96 22.01
CA ALA A 15 36.25 -37.06 21.69
C ALA A 15 35.77 -35.82 20.93
N GLY A 16 35.67 -35.92 19.61
CA GLY A 16 35.08 -34.89 18.76
C GLY A 16 33.56 -34.82 18.98
N CYS A 17 33.10 -33.83 19.74
CA CYS A 17 31.69 -33.46 19.83
C CYS A 17 31.28 -32.78 18.51
N VAL A 18 30.60 -33.52 17.63
CA VAL A 18 29.98 -32.95 16.43
C VAL A 18 28.77 -32.13 16.87
N LEU A 19 28.94 -30.82 16.94
CA LEU A 19 27.86 -29.87 17.16
C LEU A 19 27.03 -29.77 15.87
N THR A 20 25.88 -30.42 15.81
CA THR A 20 24.93 -30.22 14.72
C THR A 20 24.31 -28.84 14.86
N ILE A 21 24.85 -27.86 14.13
CA ILE A 21 24.22 -26.55 13.97
C ILE A 21 23.00 -26.79 13.06
N GLY A 22 21.83 -26.99 13.67
CA GLY A 22 20.58 -26.99 12.91
C GLY A 22 20.44 -25.64 12.21
N ALA A 23 20.44 -25.64 10.87
CA ALA A 23 20.05 -24.46 10.14
C ALA A 23 18.65 -24.03 10.63
N PRO A 24 18.40 -22.74 10.91
CA PRO A 24 17.04 -22.30 11.20
C PRO A 24 16.19 -22.69 10.00
N GLY A 25 15.30 -23.67 10.21
CA GLY A 25 14.29 -24.01 9.24
C GLY A 25 13.40 -22.80 9.09
N TYR A 26 13.56 -22.05 8.01
CA TYR A 26 12.58 -21.05 7.62
C TYR A 26 11.28 -21.80 7.38
N ALA A 27 10.38 -21.79 8.36
CA ALA A 27 9.04 -22.32 8.17
C ALA A 27 8.46 -21.59 6.95
N ALA A 28 8.13 -22.35 5.91
CA ALA A 28 7.46 -21.78 4.75
C ALA A 28 6.21 -21.05 5.25
N LEU A 29 5.99 -19.84 4.74
CA LEU A 29 4.82 -19.04 5.07
C LEU A 29 3.61 -19.68 4.37
N CYS A 30 3.10 -20.76 4.93
CA CYS A 30 1.99 -21.51 4.38
C CYS A 30 0.68 -20.92 4.88
N ALA A 31 -0.04 -20.23 3.99
CA ALA A 31 -1.46 -19.99 4.16
C ALA A 31 -2.25 -21.31 3.95
N THR A 32 -3.55 -21.23 3.65
CA THR A 32 -4.36 -22.41 3.29
C THR A 32 -4.68 -22.36 1.79
N PRO A 33 -3.79 -22.84 0.90
CA PRO A 33 -4.06 -22.86 -0.53
C PRO A 33 -5.42 -23.49 -0.84
N GLY A 34 -6.20 -22.84 -1.71
CA GLY A 34 -7.50 -23.33 -2.13
C GLY A 34 -8.63 -23.21 -1.11
N GLN A 35 -8.44 -22.50 0.01
CA GLN A 35 -9.47 -22.31 1.04
C GLN A 35 -10.76 -21.65 0.48
N ASP A 36 -10.66 -20.83 -0.56
CA ASP A 36 -11.80 -20.21 -1.23
C ASP A 36 -12.39 -21.07 -2.37
N GLY A 37 -11.92 -22.32 -2.50
CA GLY A 37 -12.57 -23.39 -3.25
C GLY A 37 -12.16 -23.52 -4.73
N GLY A 38 -13.04 -24.16 -5.49
CA GLY A 38 -12.83 -24.55 -6.88
C GLY A 38 -12.32 -25.99 -7.02
N THR A 39 -12.84 -26.71 -8.01
CA THR A 39 -12.34 -28.03 -8.40
C THR A 39 -12.08 -28.05 -9.90
N SER A 40 -11.37 -29.06 -10.40
CA SER A 40 -11.08 -29.18 -11.84
C SER A 40 -12.33 -29.24 -12.72
N GLY A 41 -13.42 -29.82 -12.21
CA GLY A 41 -14.73 -29.90 -12.89
C GLY A 41 -15.68 -28.73 -12.60
N ALA A 42 -15.39 -27.93 -11.58
CA ALA A 42 -16.20 -26.78 -11.17
C ALA A 42 -15.29 -25.63 -10.68
N PRO A 43 -14.59 -24.93 -11.59
CA PRO A 43 -13.77 -23.78 -11.22
C PRO A 43 -14.64 -22.62 -10.71
N ILE A 44 -14.12 -21.86 -9.74
CA ILE A 44 -14.79 -20.65 -9.25
C ILE A 44 -14.86 -19.62 -10.36
N SER A 45 -16.03 -19.04 -10.60
CA SER A 45 -16.21 -17.96 -11.57
C SER A 45 -15.95 -16.61 -10.92
N LEU A 46 -14.81 -16.00 -11.24
CA LEU A 46 -14.39 -14.72 -10.67
C LEU A 46 -15.11 -13.56 -11.34
N SER A 47 -15.73 -12.70 -10.54
CA SER A 47 -16.48 -11.53 -11.01
C SER A 47 -16.50 -10.42 -9.97
N GLY A 48 -16.51 -9.17 -10.43
CA GLY A 48 -16.62 -7.99 -9.57
C GLY A 48 -15.45 -7.83 -8.60
N ILE A 49 -15.68 -7.14 -7.48
CA ILE A 49 -14.69 -7.01 -6.42
C ILE A 49 -14.58 -8.36 -5.71
N ILE A 50 -13.36 -8.91 -5.60
CA ILE A 50 -13.11 -10.21 -4.95
C ILE A 50 -12.30 -10.09 -3.64
N ASN A 51 -11.71 -8.92 -3.39
CA ASN A 51 -10.91 -8.66 -2.20
C ASN A 51 -11.73 -7.99 -1.09
N THR A 52 -11.30 -8.21 0.15
CA THR A 52 -11.72 -7.43 1.32
C THR A 52 -10.55 -6.61 1.79
N TYR A 53 -10.75 -5.31 1.93
CA TYR A 53 -9.70 -4.34 2.24
C TYR A 53 -9.91 -3.78 3.63
N TYR A 54 -8.85 -3.70 4.40
CA TYR A 54 -8.85 -3.18 5.76
C TYR A 54 -7.83 -2.02 5.86
N PRO A 55 -8.25 -0.81 6.24
CA PRO A 55 -7.31 0.29 6.41
C PRO A 55 -6.44 0.06 7.64
N GLY A 56 -5.14 0.34 7.55
CA GLY A 56 -4.29 0.46 8.73
C GLY A 56 -4.73 1.67 9.56
N THR A 57 -4.85 1.51 10.88
CA THR A 57 -5.29 2.60 11.78
C THR A 57 -4.16 3.17 12.63
N SER A 58 -3.06 2.45 12.78
CA SER A 58 -1.83 2.91 13.44
C SER A 58 -0.60 2.38 12.72
N SER A 59 0.55 3.05 12.89
CA SER A 59 1.81 2.56 12.34
C SER A 59 2.21 1.24 13.03
N VAL A 60 2.79 0.32 12.26
CA VAL A 60 3.22 -0.99 12.74
C VAL A 60 4.69 -1.22 12.39
N ALA A 61 5.46 -1.73 13.35
CA ALA A 61 6.89 -1.96 13.18
C ALA A 61 7.19 -3.30 12.49
N ALA A 62 8.36 -3.39 11.86
CA ALA A 62 8.91 -4.68 11.46
C ALA A 62 9.04 -5.61 12.68
N GLY A 63 8.78 -6.90 12.47
CA GLY A 63 8.73 -7.92 13.53
C GLY A 63 7.43 -7.97 14.32
N ALA A 64 6.48 -7.06 14.09
CA ALA A 64 5.17 -7.12 14.73
C ALA A 64 4.37 -8.35 14.25
N THR A 65 3.72 -9.03 15.19
CA THR A 65 2.89 -10.23 14.94
C THR A 65 1.39 -9.93 14.95
N SER A 66 1.00 -8.66 15.02
CA SER A 66 -0.38 -8.22 14.86
C SER A 66 -0.44 -6.82 14.26
N ILE A 67 -1.51 -6.55 13.51
CA ILE A 67 -1.73 -5.28 12.81
C ILE A 67 -3.07 -4.71 13.27
N GLN A 68 -3.08 -3.42 13.63
CA GLN A 68 -4.31 -2.70 13.92
C GLN A 68 -4.98 -2.26 12.62
N VAL A 69 -6.24 -2.62 12.45
CA VAL A 69 -7.03 -2.37 11.25
C VAL A 69 -8.39 -1.77 11.56
N GLY A 70 -8.92 -0.99 10.62
CA GLY A 70 -10.26 -0.42 10.69
C GLY A 70 -11.33 -1.32 10.05
N SER A 71 -12.53 -0.76 9.87
CA SER A 71 -13.65 -1.48 9.25
C SER A 71 -13.35 -1.89 7.81
N PRO A 72 -13.77 -3.10 7.39
CA PRO A 72 -13.52 -3.58 6.04
C PRO A 72 -14.36 -2.86 4.97
N SER A 73 -13.88 -2.91 3.73
CA SER A 73 -14.62 -2.58 2.51
C SER A 73 -14.35 -3.62 1.41
N GLY A 74 -15.11 -3.61 0.32
CA GLY A 74 -15.01 -4.61 -0.74
C GLY A 74 -15.98 -5.76 -0.54
N THR A 75 -15.52 -7.01 -0.61
CA THR A 75 -16.39 -8.17 -0.39
C THR A 75 -16.73 -8.37 1.08
N SER A 76 -17.81 -9.11 1.34
CA SER A 76 -18.28 -9.42 2.69
C SER A 76 -17.50 -10.55 3.39
N THR A 77 -16.55 -11.21 2.73
CA THR A 77 -15.79 -12.33 3.33
C THR A 77 -14.71 -11.80 4.26
N PRO A 78 -14.84 -11.90 5.58
CA PRO A 78 -13.87 -11.31 6.50
C PRO A 78 -12.56 -12.11 6.53
N ILE A 79 -11.51 -11.51 7.11
CA ILE A 79 -10.30 -12.24 7.47
C ILE A 79 -10.64 -13.31 8.51
N ALA A 80 -10.17 -14.52 8.27
CA ALA A 80 -10.21 -15.66 9.18
C ALA A 80 -8.82 -16.32 9.28
N SER A 81 -8.65 -17.21 10.27
CA SER A 81 -7.41 -17.99 10.41
C SER A 81 -7.06 -18.75 9.13
N GLY A 82 -5.78 -18.74 8.76
CA GLY A 82 -5.24 -19.41 7.58
C GLY A 82 -5.34 -18.62 6.29
N ASN A 83 -6.02 -17.46 6.28
CA ASN A 83 -6.10 -16.62 5.08
C ASN A 83 -4.74 -15.97 4.76
N LEU A 84 -4.45 -15.88 3.46
CA LEU A 84 -3.38 -15.05 2.91
C LEU A 84 -3.78 -13.58 2.93
N LEU A 85 -2.90 -12.73 3.45
CA LEU A 85 -3.08 -11.28 3.48
C LEU A 85 -1.94 -10.60 2.73
N LEU A 86 -2.26 -9.55 1.97
CA LEU A 86 -1.29 -8.62 1.41
C LEU A 86 -1.28 -7.36 2.27
N VAL A 87 -0.13 -7.00 2.85
CA VAL A 87 0.08 -5.73 3.54
C VAL A 87 0.85 -4.81 2.61
N ILE A 88 0.32 -3.62 2.30
CA ILE A 88 0.90 -2.71 1.31
C ILE A 88 0.85 -1.26 1.76
N GLN A 89 1.99 -0.58 1.73
CA GLN A 89 2.10 0.86 1.95
C GLN A 89 1.72 1.60 0.68
N MET A 90 0.61 2.32 0.71
CA MET A 90 0.08 3.01 -0.46
C MET A 90 0.73 4.39 -0.61
N GLN A 91 0.83 5.14 0.49
CA GLN A 91 1.37 6.50 0.51
C GLN A 91 2.42 6.62 1.60
N ASP A 92 3.60 7.14 1.28
CA ASP A 92 4.66 7.44 2.25
C ASP A 92 5.77 8.36 1.71
N ALA A 93 5.74 8.76 0.43
CA ALA A 93 6.85 9.45 -0.18
C ALA A 93 7.00 10.89 0.36
N SER A 94 8.25 11.33 0.51
CA SER A 94 8.61 12.71 0.84
C SER A 94 8.84 13.53 -0.43
N ILE A 95 8.60 14.84 -0.36
CA ILE A 95 8.82 15.78 -1.47
C ILE A 95 9.57 17.02 -0.98
N ASP A 96 10.26 17.70 -1.88
CA ASP A 96 10.66 19.10 -1.69
C ASP A 96 9.42 20.00 -1.85
N PRO A 97 9.00 20.73 -0.79
CA PRO A 97 7.90 21.64 -0.84
C PRO A 97 8.36 23.07 -1.08
N SER A 98 9.33 23.36 -1.96
CA SER A 98 9.79 24.72 -2.32
C SER A 98 9.03 25.24 -3.54
N ASN A 99 8.60 26.51 -3.54
CA ASN A 99 7.69 27.00 -4.60
C ASN A 99 8.54 27.43 -5.80
N SER A 100 9.18 26.45 -6.41
CA SER A 100 10.21 26.63 -7.43
C SER A 100 10.29 25.39 -8.32
N SER A 101 11.18 25.43 -9.31
CA SER A 101 11.47 24.30 -10.19
C SER A 101 12.01 23.07 -9.46
N THR A 102 12.33 23.14 -8.16
CA THR A 102 12.73 21.97 -7.35
C THR A 102 11.55 21.23 -6.72
N TYR A 103 10.31 21.73 -6.88
CA TYR A 103 9.13 21.14 -6.23
C TYR A 103 8.94 19.65 -6.61
N GLY A 104 8.84 18.77 -5.60
CA GLY A 104 8.76 17.32 -5.82
C GLY A 104 10.08 16.62 -5.51
N ASP A 105 10.92 16.39 -6.51
CA ASP A 105 12.17 15.63 -6.40
C ASP A 105 13.38 16.42 -5.85
N GLY A 106 13.25 17.75 -5.68
CA GLY A 106 14.35 18.60 -5.24
C GLY A 106 15.33 18.99 -6.36
N VAL A 107 15.05 18.62 -7.62
CA VAL A 107 15.91 18.91 -8.77
C VAL A 107 15.29 20.01 -9.61
N ALA A 108 16.04 21.08 -9.87
CA ALA A 108 15.54 22.21 -10.65
C ALA A 108 15.18 21.78 -12.09
N SER A 109 13.87 21.64 -12.36
CA SER A 109 13.31 21.26 -13.65
C SER A 109 11.88 21.79 -13.83
N ASP A 110 11.42 21.90 -15.07
CA ASP A 110 10.02 22.21 -15.40
C ASP A 110 9.38 20.99 -16.06
N PRO A 111 8.15 20.57 -15.67
CA PRO A 111 7.20 21.27 -14.79
C PRO A 111 7.35 21.00 -13.27
N ALA A 112 8.50 20.49 -12.81
CA ALA A 112 8.79 20.04 -11.45
C ALA A 112 7.89 18.90 -10.95
N ASN A 113 8.49 17.75 -10.67
CA ASN A 113 7.76 16.52 -10.36
C ASN A 113 8.54 15.58 -9.44
N GLY A 114 7.92 14.48 -9.04
CA GLY A 114 8.61 13.39 -8.36
C GLY A 114 8.75 13.61 -6.85
N TRP A 115 9.70 12.90 -6.23
CA TRP A 115 9.85 12.77 -4.78
C TRP A 115 11.32 12.78 -4.38
N THR A 116 11.62 13.24 -3.17
CA THR A 116 12.98 13.21 -2.60
C THR A 116 13.32 11.87 -1.96
N SER A 117 12.31 11.17 -1.43
CA SER A 117 12.43 9.81 -0.90
C SER A 117 11.14 9.04 -1.08
N LEU A 118 11.24 7.78 -1.50
CA LEU A 118 10.10 6.89 -1.59
C LEU A 118 9.58 6.45 -0.21
N ASN A 119 10.46 6.49 0.80
CA ASN A 119 10.25 5.89 2.13
C ASN A 119 9.67 4.47 1.98
N GLY A 120 8.52 4.19 2.59
CA GLY A 120 7.84 2.91 2.46
C GLY A 120 6.90 2.78 1.25
N ALA A 121 6.65 3.83 0.45
CA ALA A 121 5.61 3.78 -0.57
C ALA A 121 5.85 2.66 -1.60
N GLY A 122 4.82 1.83 -1.83
CA GLY A 122 4.91 0.65 -2.69
C GLY A 122 5.54 -0.58 -2.02
N THR A 123 6.02 -0.48 -0.79
CA THR A 123 6.49 -1.66 -0.02
C THR A 123 5.32 -2.57 0.29
N TYR A 124 5.48 -3.87 0.05
CA TYR A 124 4.47 -4.85 0.34
C TYR A 124 5.05 -6.20 0.76
N GLU A 125 4.26 -6.97 1.51
CA GLU A 125 4.57 -8.36 1.84
C GLU A 125 3.29 -9.18 2.01
N TYR A 126 3.44 -10.50 1.88
CA TYR A 126 2.38 -11.45 2.20
C TYR A 126 2.57 -12.03 3.60
N VAL A 127 1.49 -12.08 4.37
CA VAL A 127 1.42 -12.69 5.70
C VAL A 127 0.23 -13.63 5.81
N VAL A 128 0.22 -14.50 6.82
CA VAL A 128 -0.90 -15.41 7.09
C VAL A 128 -1.63 -14.96 8.34
N ALA A 129 -2.95 -14.79 8.23
CA ALA A 129 -3.80 -14.53 9.39
C ALA A 129 -3.76 -15.73 10.35
N GLN A 130 -3.46 -15.50 11.62
CA GLN A 130 -3.53 -16.52 12.68
C GLN A 130 -4.91 -16.59 13.34
N GLY A 131 -5.84 -15.72 12.94
CA GLY A 131 -7.17 -15.57 13.51
C GLY A 131 -7.95 -14.44 12.82
N PRO A 132 -9.24 -14.27 13.16
CA PRO A 132 -10.05 -13.18 12.64
C PRO A 132 -9.62 -11.82 13.20
N VAL A 133 -10.16 -10.74 12.63
CA VAL A 133 -10.07 -9.41 13.25
C VAL A 133 -10.88 -9.42 14.55
N SER A 134 -10.24 -9.09 15.67
CA SER A 134 -10.88 -8.97 16.98
C SER A 134 -10.37 -7.71 17.69
N GLY A 135 -11.27 -6.89 18.23
CA GLY A 135 -10.90 -5.63 18.88
C GLY A 135 -10.13 -4.65 17.97
N GLY A 136 -10.30 -4.74 16.65
CA GLY A 136 -9.55 -3.95 15.67
C GLY A 136 -8.14 -4.46 15.37
N TRP A 137 -7.80 -5.68 15.79
CA TRP A 137 -6.49 -6.29 15.53
C TRP A 137 -6.62 -7.58 14.73
N VAL A 138 -5.74 -7.76 13.73
CA VAL A 138 -5.53 -9.05 13.06
C VAL A 138 -4.23 -9.67 13.57
N PRO A 139 -4.26 -10.87 14.19
CA PRO A 139 -3.03 -11.59 14.51
C PRO A 139 -2.48 -12.21 13.23
N ILE A 140 -1.17 -12.11 13.02
CA ILE A 140 -0.50 -12.54 11.79
C ILE A 140 0.74 -13.37 12.08
N ARG A 141 1.15 -14.12 11.06
CA ARG A 141 2.47 -14.71 10.93
C ARG A 141 3.08 -14.22 9.63
N GLY A 142 4.26 -13.63 9.69
CA GLY A 142 5.06 -13.17 8.57
C GLY A 142 6.43 -13.87 8.52
N LYS A 143 7.34 -13.32 7.70
CA LYS A 143 8.71 -13.84 7.52
C LYS A 143 9.77 -13.02 8.28
N GLY A 144 9.38 -11.95 8.95
CA GLY A 144 10.29 -11.11 9.72
C GLY A 144 10.64 -11.68 11.09
N ALA A 145 11.30 -10.86 11.90
CA ALA A 145 11.68 -11.22 13.26
C ALA A 145 10.47 -11.74 14.06
N ASN A 146 10.69 -12.76 14.88
CA ASN A 146 9.64 -13.43 15.68
C ASN A 146 8.47 -14.01 14.86
N GLY A 147 8.63 -14.20 13.55
CA GLY A 147 7.55 -14.58 12.66
C GLY A 147 6.52 -13.45 12.46
N GLY A 148 6.94 -12.19 12.60
CA GLY A 148 6.14 -11.00 12.31
C GLY A 148 6.41 -10.42 10.92
N LEU A 149 6.08 -9.14 10.72
CA LEU A 149 6.33 -8.42 9.46
C LEU A 149 7.81 -8.30 9.12
N LEU A 150 8.15 -8.37 7.83
CA LEU A 150 9.47 -8.01 7.31
C LEU A 150 9.67 -6.49 7.32
N PHE A 151 8.63 -5.74 6.97
CA PHE A 151 8.67 -4.29 6.83
C PHE A 151 7.90 -3.58 7.94
N ALA A 152 8.26 -2.32 8.18
CA ALA A 152 7.41 -1.41 8.92
C ALA A 152 6.42 -0.72 7.97
N TYR A 153 5.22 -0.43 8.46
CA TYR A 153 4.19 0.30 7.73
C TYR A 153 3.75 1.51 8.53
N THR A 154 3.62 2.65 7.86
CA THR A 154 3.35 3.93 8.50
C THR A 154 1.91 4.36 8.22
N ASN A 155 1.16 4.64 9.28
CA ASN A 155 -0.11 5.34 9.21
C ASN A 155 -0.01 6.66 9.98
N ALA A 156 -0.13 7.78 9.27
CA ALA A 156 -0.07 9.10 9.87
C ALA A 156 -0.86 10.13 9.05
N ALA A 157 -1.54 11.05 9.73
CA ALA A 157 -2.19 12.18 9.08
C ALA A 157 -1.16 13.09 8.39
N PHE A 158 -1.67 13.99 7.54
CA PHE A 158 -0.88 15.08 6.95
C PHE A 158 -0.21 15.92 8.05
N GLY A 159 1.01 16.42 7.76
CA GLY A 159 1.76 17.30 8.63
C GLY A 159 2.95 17.90 7.89
N THR A 160 4.17 17.71 8.40
CA THR A 160 5.41 18.11 7.70
C THR A 160 5.63 17.35 6.40
N GLN A 161 5.00 16.19 6.26
CA GLN A 161 4.91 15.38 5.04
C GLN A 161 3.45 15.19 4.65
N GLY A 162 3.21 14.67 3.46
CA GLY A 162 1.88 14.21 3.08
C GLY A 162 1.36 13.10 3.99
N GLN A 163 0.06 12.80 3.84
CA GLN A 163 -0.52 11.69 4.58
C GLN A 163 0.12 10.34 4.19
N ARG A 164 0.20 9.43 5.17
CA ARG A 164 0.82 8.12 5.03
C ARG A 164 -0.21 7.06 5.36
N ARG A 165 -0.43 6.14 4.43
CA ARG A 165 -1.52 5.14 4.48
C ARG A 165 -1.01 3.80 4.00
N PHE A 166 -1.39 2.75 4.71
CA PHE A 166 -1.26 1.37 4.28
C PHE A 166 -2.59 0.65 4.45
N GLN A 167 -2.74 -0.47 3.77
CA GLN A 167 -3.90 -1.33 3.88
C GLN A 167 -3.48 -2.80 3.99
N VAL A 168 -4.38 -3.59 4.57
CA VAL A 168 -4.30 -5.04 4.64
C VAL A 168 -5.41 -5.61 3.77
N ILE A 169 -5.08 -6.46 2.82
CA ILE A 169 -6.01 -6.99 1.83
C ILE A 169 -6.11 -8.51 2.02
N ARG A 170 -7.33 -9.01 2.23
CA ARG A 170 -7.59 -10.45 2.17
C ARG A 170 -7.46 -10.92 0.73
N VAL A 171 -6.53 -11.85 0.50
CA VAL A 171 -6.27 -12.44 -0.81
C VAL A 171 -6.99 -13.79 -0.87
N PRO A 172 -8.05 -13.93 -1.69
CA PRO A 172 -8.71 -15.22 -1.84
C PRO A 172 -7.78 -16.23 -2.52
N GLN A 173 -7.80 -17.47 -2.03
CA GLN A 173 -6.97 -18.57 -2.52
C GLN A 173 -7.84 -19.66 -3.13
N TYR A 174 -7.78 -19.84 -4.45
CA TYR A 174 -8.55 -20.83 -5.17
C TYR A 174 -7.68 -22.01 -5.62
N ASN A 175 -8.26 -23.20 -5.71
CA ASN A 175 -7.61 -24.32 -6.39
C ASN A 175 -7.71 -24.15 -7.90
N TYR A 176 -8.94 -23.89 -8.37
CA TYR A 176 -9.27 -23.70 -9.78
C TYR A 176 -10.21 -22.51 -9.91
N ALA A 177 -9.89 -21.58 -10.79
CA ALA A 177 -10.68 -20.38 -11.03
C ALA A 177 -10.77 -20.07 -12.52
N ARG A 178 -11.82 -19.36 -12.92
CA ARG A 178 -12.02 -18.85 -14.27
C ARG A 178 -12.48 -17.41 -14.22
N VAL A 179 -11.94 -16.58 -15.11
CA VAL A 179 -12.42 -15.20 -15.26
C VAL A 179 -13.81 -15.23 -15.89
N SER A 180 -14.81 -14.60 -15.26
CA SER A 180 -16.17 -14.57 -15.79
C SER A 180 -16.31 -13.61 -16.99
N THR A 181 -17.53 -13.41 -17.49
CA THR A 181 -17.84 -12.39 -18.53
C THR A 181 -17.78 -10.96 -17.98
N THR A 182 -17.90 -10.80 -16.67
CA THR A 182 -17.63 -9.54 -15.96
C THR A 182 -16.34 -9.79 -15.16
N PRO A 183 -15.17 -9.42 -15.69
CA PRO A 183 -13.90 -9.75 -15.05
C PRO A 183 -13.83 -9.24 -13.61
N PRO A 184 -13.10 -9.94 -12.73
CA PRO A 184 -12.84 -9.42 -11.40
C PRO A 184 -12.07 -8.09 -11.49
N THR A 185 -12.36 -7.20 -10.55
CA THR A 185 -11.81 -5.85 -10.45
C THR A 185 -11.53 -5.48 -8.99
N ALA A 186 -10.99 -4.28 -8.75
CA ALA A 186 -10.70 -3.78 -7.41
C ALA A 186 -11.79 -2.84 -6.90
N LEU A 187 -11.87 -2.67 -5.59
CA LEU A 187 -12.52 -1.48 -5.02
C LEU A 187 -11.72 -0.24 -5.48
N ALA A 188 -12.37 0.82 -5.94
CA ALA A 188 -11.68 2.08 -6.25
C ALA A 188 -11.00 2.66 -4.99
N TRP A 189 -9.79 3.19 -5.13
CA TRP A 189 -9.09 3.83 -4.02
C TRP A 189 -9.90 5.02 -3.48
N ASN A 190 -10.21 4.98 -2.19
CA ASN A 190 -11.06 5.99 -1.53
C ASN A 190 -10.28 6.96 -0.61
N GLY A 191 -8.94 6.89 -0.62
CA GLY A 191 -8.08 7.62 0.33
C GLY A 191 -7.62 6.81 1.54
N SER A 192 -8.11 5.58 1.68
CA SER A 192 -7.77 4.68 2.79
C SER A 192 -7.55 3.24 2.33
N VAL A 193 -8.41 2.72 1.45
CA VAL A 193 -8.34 1.37 0.89
C VAL A 193 -8.75 1.34 -0.58
N GLY A 194 -8.42 0.26 -1.29
CA GLY A 194 -8.76 0.01 -2.70
C GLY A 194 -7.55 0.07 -3.63
N GLY A 195 -7.81 0.10 -4.94
CA GLY A 195 -6.81 0.25 -6.01
C GLY A 195 -5.95 -0.98 -6.31
N VAL A 196 -6.17 -2.10 -5.61
CA VAL A 196 -5.38 -3.33 -5.75
C VAL A 196 -6.31 -4.52 -5.97
N LEU A 197 -6.06 -5.30 -7.01
CA LEU A 197 -6.67 -6.62 -7.23
C LEU A 197 -5.63 -7.68 -6.91
N ALA A 198 -5.94 -8.57 -5.97
CA ALA A 198 -5.05 -9.67 -5.59
C ALA A 198 -5.82 -10.98 -5.50
N LEU A 199 -5.24 -12.06 -6.02
CA LEU A 199 -5.76 -13.41 -5.91
C LEU A 199 -4.61 -14.40 -5.95
N ASP A 200 -4.83 -15.58 -5.37
CA ASP A 200 -3.92 -16.71 -5.44
C ASP A 200 -4.68 -17.91 -6.04
N VAL A 201 -4.05 -18.60 -7.00
CA VAL A 201 -4.64 -19.78 -7.66
C VAL A 201 -3.60 -20.88 -7.73
N ALA A 202 -3.86 -21.99 -7.02
CA ALA A 202 -2.88 -23.05 -6.84
C ALA A 202 -2.66 -23.92 -8.09
N TYR A 203 -3.71 -24.20 -8.86
CA TYR A 203 -3.60 -25.08 -10.04
C TYR A 203 -3.82 -24.35 -11.35
N ARG A 204 -5.07 -23.96 -11.68
CA ARG A 204 -5.40 -23.37 -12.98
C ARG A 204 -6.30 -22.15 -12.85
N LEU A 205 -5.85 -21.06 -13.45
CA LEU A 205 -6.64 -19.86 -13.70
C LEU A 205 -6.99 -19.81 -15.20
N ASP A 206 -8.25 -20.04 -15.53
CA ASP A 206 -8.74 -19.94 -16.91
C ASP A 206 -8.95 -18.46 -17.27
N ILE A 207 -7.97 -17.90 -17.97
CA ILE A 207 -8.06 -16.56 -18.56
C ILE A 207 -8.50 -16.71 -20.02
N PRO A 208 -9.69 -16.22 -20.38
CA PRO A 208 -10.17 -16.21 -21.76
C PRO A 208 -9.32 -15.32 -22.66
N THR A 209 -9.27 -15.67 -23.94
CA THR A 209 -8.52 -14.92 -24.97
C THR A 209 -9.28 -13.71 -25.54
N ASP A 210 -10.51 -13.48 -25.11
CA ASP A 210 -11.31 -12.33 -25.53
C ASP A 210 -10.85 -11.07 -24.77
N ALA A 211 -10.45 -10.03 -25.52
CA ALA A 211 -10.02 -8.74 -24.98
C ALA A 211 -11.09 -8.08 -24.07
N SER A 212 -12.37 -8.39 -24.27
CA SER A 212 -13.48 -7.91 -23.43
C SER A 212 -13.45 -8.47 -22.00
N ARG A 213 -12.70 -9.56 -21.77
CA ARG A 213 -12.60 -10.26 -20.49
C ARG A 213 -11.24 -10.07 -19.81
N THR A 214 -10.68 -8.86 -19.96
CA THR A 214 -9.42 -8.45 -19.32
C THR A 214 -9.66 -8.05 -17.86
N MET A 215 -8.89 -8.61 -16.92
CA MET A 215 -8.84 -8.11 -15.55
C MET A 215 -8.10 -6.76 -15.56
N THR A 216 -8.83 -5.68 -15.28
CA THR A 216 -8.28 -4.32 -15.28
C THR A 216 -8.67 -3.56 -14.02
N VAL A 217 -7.73 -2.72 -13.58
CA VAL A 217 -7.91 -1.75 -12.48
C VAL A 217 -7.67 -0.32 -12.96
N THR A 218 -7.74 -0.08 -14.27
CA THR A 218 -7.60 1.26 -14.86
C THR A 218 -8.60 2.23 -14.24
N GLY A 219 -8.12 3.38 -13.77
CA GLY A 219 -8.94 4.41 -13.14
C GLY A 219 -9.39 4.11 -11.71
N LEU A 220 -8.96 2.98 -11.12
CA LEU A 220 -9.31 2.58 -9.75
C LEU A 220 -8.21 2.89 -8.73
N GLY A 221 -7.05 3.38 -9.19
CA GLY A 221 -5.95 3.83 -8.34
C GLY A 221 -6.18 5.22 -7.75
N PHE A 222 -5.11 5.93 -7.42
CA PHE A 222 -5.20 7.28 -6.85
C PHE A 222 -6.11 8.22 -7.65
N ARG A 223 -6.85 9.04 -6.92
CA ARG A 223 -7.89 9.91 -7.49
C ARG A 223 -7.26 11.13 -8.17
N GLY A 224 -7.90 11.59 -9.25
CA GLY A 224 -7.58 12.89 -9.85
C GLY A 224 -7.93 14.07 -8.93
N GLY A 225 -7.40 15.25 -9.23
CA GLY A 225 -7.75 16.48 -8.53
C GLY A 225 -9.21 16.88 -8.78
N GLY A 226 -9.87 17.41 -7.75
CA GLY A 226 -11.24 17.92 -7.85
C GLY A 226 -11.27 19.29 -8.53
N GLY A 227 -11.99 19.39 -9.65
CA GLY A 227 -12.20 20.67 -10.35
C GLY A 227 -13.11 21.62 -9.57
N ARG A 228 -12.76 22.90 -9.52
CA ARG A 228 -13.53 23.95 -8.82
C ARG A 228 -13.73 25.15 -9.74
N PHE A 229 -14.88 25.79 -9.64
CA PHE A 229 -15.07 27.15 -10.16
C PHE A 229 -14.55 28.13 -9.12
N LEU A 230 -13.52 28.90 -9.48
CA LEU A 230 -12.83 29.82 -8.59
C LEU A 230 -12.91 31.25 -9.14
N SER A 231 -12.93 32.23 -8.24
CA SER A 231 -13.17 33.65 -8.55
C SER A 231 -11.89 34.49 -8.58
N GLY A 232 -10.72 33.89 -8.77
CA GLY A 232 -9.43 34.56 -8.62
C GLY A 232 -9.04 34.84 -7.17
N ALA A 233 -7.76 35.14 -6.95
CA ALA A 233 -7.16 35.36 -5.63
C ALA A 233 -6.42 36.72 -5.60
N SER A 234 -7.14 37.82 -5.83
CA SER A 234 -6.56 39.17 -5.80
C SER A 234 -5.88 39.48 -4.46
N GLY A 235 -4.70 40.10 -4.50
CA GLY A 235 -3.93 40.46 -3.30
C GLY A 235 -3.23 39.29 -2.59
N SER A 236 -3.32 38.06 -3.11
CA SER A 236 -2.64 36.88 -2.54
C SER A 236 -1.14 36.80 -2.84
N GLY A 237 -0.65 37.56 -3.82
CA GLY A 237 0.73 37.47 -4.31
C GLY A 237 1.02 36.25 -5.18
N LEU A 238 0.00 35.46 -5.55
CA LEU A 238 0.16 34.34 -6.47
C LEU A 238 0.63 34.81 -7.85
N LEU A 239 1.46 33.98 -8.48
CA LEU A 239 2.03 34.18 -9.81
C LEU A 239 1.61 33.05 -10.74
N ASN A 240 1.55 33.34 -12.04
CA ASN A 240 1.34 32.31 -13.07
C ASN A 240 2.53 31.33 -13.20
N THR A 241 3.59 31.56 -12.43
CA THR A 241 4.78 30.71 -12.33
C THR A 241 4.79 29.79 -11.11
N ASP A 242 3.78 29.86 -10.23
CA ASP A 242 3.73 29.06 -9.01
C ASP A 242 3.67 27.55 -9.29
N TYR A 243 4.45 26.78 -8.54
CA TYR A 243 4.45 25.31 -8.56
C TYR A 243 3.50 24.72 -7.53
N ARG A 244 3.20 25.48 -6.48
CA ARG A 244 2.13 25.17 -5.53
C ARG A 244 1.36 26.42 -5.11
N SER A 245 0.16 26.20 -4.61
CA SER A 245 -0.54 27.17 -3.77
C SER A 245 -1.45 26.44 -2.79
N LEU A 246 -1.85 27.12 -1.71
CA LEU A 246 -2.86 26.62 -0.79
C LEU A 246 -4.22 26.56 -1.49
N ALA A 247 -5.01 25.52 -1.20
CA ALA A 247 -6.37 25.34 -1.71
C ALA A 247 -7.38 26.37 -1.14
N SER A 248 -6.98 27.10 -0.09
CA SER A 248 -7.74 28.22 0.48
C SER A 248 -7.67 29.49 -0.37
N LEU A 249 -6.71 29.57 -1.31
CA LEU A 249 -6.64 30.66 -2.29
C LEU A 249 -7.51 30.28 -3.48
N ASN A 250 -8.40 31.17 -3.90
CA ASN A 250 -9.37 30.91 -4.97
C ASN A 250 -8.75 31.07 -6.37
N ALA A 251 -7.60 30.44 -6.60
CA ALA A 251 -6.93 30.37 -7.90
C ALA A 251 -6.20 29.02 -8.02
N ASN A 252 -5.74 28.70 -9.24
CA ASN A 252 -5.05 27.45 -9.61
C ASN A 252 -5.94 26.20 -9.50
N GLY A 253 -5.56 25.12 -10.19
CA GLY A 253 -6.26 23.84 -10.09
C GLY A 253 -5.68 22.93 -9.01
N SER A 254 -6.48 21.98 -8.54
CA SER A 254 -6.07 20.98 -7.54
C SER A 254 -5.19 19.90 -8.18
N LYS A 255 -4.09 19.56 -7.50
CA LYS A 255 -3.25 18.40 -7.85
C LYS A 255 -4.04 17.10 -7.70
N GLY A 256 -3.55 16.01 -8.29
CA GLY A 256 -4.07 14.66 -8.04
C GLY A 256 -3.63 14.11 -6.67
N GLU A 257 -4.19 12.98 -6.28
CA GLU A 257 -3.67 12.13 -5.20
C GLU A 257 -2.48 11.30 -5.70
N GLY A 258 -1.54 10.99 -4.81
CA GLY A 258 -0.37 10.21 -5.17
C GLY A 258 0.33 9.60 -3.96
N ILE A 259 1.48 8.96 -4.21
CA ILE A 259 2.28 8.32 -3.15
C ILE A 259 2.79 9.28 -2.07
N ALA A 260 2.78 10.58 -2.34
CA ALA A 260 3.25 11.64 -1.44
C ALA A 260 2.10 12.33 -0.68
N GLY A 261 0.86 11.88 -0.82
CA GLY A 261 -0.28 12.44 -0.10
C GLY A 261 -1.54 12.59 -0.95
N THR A 262 -2.54 13.28 -0.38
CA THR A 262 -3.88 13.46 -0.97
C THR A 262 -4.23 14.93 -0.98
N PRO A 263 -4.62 15.52 -2.11
CA PRO A 263 -4.94 16.94 -2.17
C PRO A 263 -6.22 17.22 -1.36
N ARG A 264 -6.45 18.50 -1.03
CA ARG A 264 -7.69 18.90 -0.38
C ARG A 264 -8.92 18.56 -1.22
N TRP A 265 -8.83 18.79 -2.53
CA TRP A 265 -9.93 18.55 -3.45
C TRP A 265 -9.58 17.39 -4.37
N VAL A 266 -10.36 16.32 -4.25
CA VAL A 266 -10.26 15.10 -5.08
C VAL A 266 -11.49 14.92 -5.92
N ARG A 267 -11.34 14.24 -7.06
CA ARG A 267 -12.46 13.68 -7.81
C ARG A 267 -12.88 12.36 -7.15
N THR A 268 -14.17 12.23 -6.83
CA THR A 268 -14.73 10.93 -6.41
C THR A 268 -15.09 10.07 -7.61
N SER A 269 -15.02 8.76 -7.48
CA SER A 269 -15.35 7.81 -8.56
C SER A 269 -16.81 7.88 -9.00
N ASP A 270 -17.71 8.32 -8.11
CA ASP A 270 -19.15 8.12 -8.28
C ASP A 270 -19.86 9.38 -8.82
N THR A 271 -19.22 10.54 -8.76
CA THR A 271 -19.72 11.77 -9.38
C THR A 271 -18.55 12.58 -9.92
N ALA A 272 -18.77 13.32 -11.02
CA ALA A 272 -17.81 14.30 -11.52
C ALA A 272 -17.59 15.49 -10.55
N ALA A 273 -18.22 15.48 -9.38
CA ALA A 273 -18.09 16.52 -8.38
C ALA A 273 -16.76 16.40 -7.62
N ALA A 274 -16.22 17.57 -7.27
CA ALA A 274 -15.10 17.66 -6.34
C ALA A 274 -15.58 17.35 -4.92
N SER A 275 -14.77 16.61 -4.18
CA SER A 275 -14.96 16.33 -2.76
C SER A 275 -13.85 17.01 -1.95
N ASP A 276 -14.23 17.73 -0.90
CA ASP A 276 -13.31 18.33 0.06
C ASP A 276 -12.93 17.28 1.11
N THR A 277 -11.65 16.96 1.21
CA THR A 277 -11.11 16.07 2.26
C THR A 277 -10.92 16.80 3.60
N GLY A 278 -11.15 18.12 3.61
CA GLY A 278 -11.13 18.98 4.80
C GLY A 278 -9.77 19.56 5.15
N ALA A 279 -8.69 19.12 4.51
CA ALA A 279 -7.33 19.58 4.80
C ALA A 279 -6.43 19.55 3.56
N GLU A 280 -5.33 20.30 3.59
CA GLU A 280 -4.21 20.05 2.68
C GLU A 280 -3.68 18.63 2.89
N GLY A 281 -3.06 18.06 1.86
CA GLY A 281 -2.28 16.82 2.03
C GLY A 281 -1.00 16.78 1.22
N TYR A 282 -0.58 17.92 0.66
CA TYR A 282 0.80 18.18 0.25
C TYR A 282 1.35 19.35 1.06
N PRO A 283 2.57 19.24 1.62
CA PRO A 283 3.13 20.31 2.43
C PRO A 283 3.15 21.65 1.67
N GLN A 284 2.67 22.69 2.34
CA GLN A 284 2.55 24.06 1.83
C GLN A 284 1.56 24.28 0.67
N GLY A 285 0.83 23.26 0.19
CA GLY A 285 -0.33 23.46 -0.69
C GLY A 285 -0.54 22.41 -1.77
N SER A 286 -1.81 22.11 -2.05
CA SER A 286 -2.23 21.09 -3.01
C SER A 286 -2.71 21.61 -4.36
N HIS A 287 -2.46 22.87 -4.71
CA HIS A 287 -2.88 23.47 -6.00
C HIS A 287 -1.67 23.84 -6.88
N ALA A 288 -1.89 24.34 -8.10
CA ALA A 288 -0.89 24.78 -9.08
C ALA A 288 -0.11 23.66 -9.80
N ARG A 289 0.76 24.03 -10.76
CA ARG A 289 1.29 23.13 -11.80
C ARG A 289 2.19 21.97 -11.35
N GLY A 290 2.92 22.08 -10.24
CA GLY A 290 3.89 21.06 -9.84
C GLY A 290 3.24 19.69 -9.56
N ALA A 291 3.95 18.60 -9.85
CA ALA A 291 3.42 17.23 -9.83
C ALA A 291 4.15 16.33 -8.81
N PRO A 292 3.82 16.43 -7.50
CA PRO A 292 4.58 15.79 -6.44
C PRO A 292 4.32 14.28 -6.36
N GLY A 293 5.36 13.50 -6.09
CA GLY A 293 5.26 12.04 -6.06
C GLY A 293 4.84 11.50 -7.43
N THR A 294 3.76 10.74 -7.44
CA THR A 294 3.07 10.25 -8.65
C THR A 294 1.79 11.03 -8.95
N ALA A 295 1.58 12.16 -8.27
CA ALA A 295 0.39 12.96 -8.47
C ALA A 295 0.49 13.80 -9.74
N GLY A 296 -0.62 13.92 -10.47
CA GLY A 296 -0.73 14.92 -11.53
C GLY A 296 -0.73 16.34 -10.96
N GLY A 297 -0.12 17.28 -11.69
CA GLY A 297 -0.20 18.71 -11.38
C GLY A 297 -1.63 19.26 -11.56
N GLY A 298 -1.96 20.33 -10.84
CA GLY A 298 -3.30 20.93 -10.89
C GLY A 298 -3.48 22.02 -11.95
N GLY A 299 -2.38 22.61 -12.41
CA GLY A 299 -2.37 23.75 -13.34
C GLY A 299 -2.36 25.09 -12.61
N THR A 300 -1.53 26.01 -13.08
CA THR A 300 -1.43 27.37 -12.54
C THR A 300 -2.28 28.30 -13.38
N ASP A 301 -3.01 29.19 -12.72
CA ASP A 301 -3.83 30.22 -13.35
C ASP A 301 -2.94 31.19 -14.13
N GLY A 302 -3.37 31.55 -15.34
CA GLY A 302 -2.66 32.53 -16.18
C GLY A 302 -2.77 33.96 -15.65
N ASN A 303 -3.81 34.26 -14.88
CA ASN A 303 -4.06 35.54 -14.24
C ASN A 303 -4.63 35.35 -12.82
N PRO A 304 -3.84 34.83 -11.86
CA PRO A 304 -4.34 34.49 -10.53
C PRO A 304 -4.88 35.70 -9.74
N ALA A 305 -4.48 36.92 -10.13
CA ALA A 305 -4.93 38.16 -9.50
C ALA A 305 -6.22 38.73 -10.09
N GLY A 306 -6.63 38.31 -11.29
CA GLY A 306 -7.81 38.83 -11.98
C GLY A 306 -8.78 37.71 -12.36
N ALA A 307 -10.03 37.84 -11.92
CA ALA A 307 -11.15 37.09 -12.49
C ALA A 307 -11.68 37.79 -13.74
#